data_AF-A0A949HCX1-F1
#
_entry.id   AF-A0A949HCX1-F1
#
_cell.length_a   1.000
_cell.length_b   1.000
_cell.length_c   1.000
_cell.angle_alpha   90.00
_cell.angle_beta   90.00
_cell.angle_gamma   90.00
#
_symmetry.space_group_name_H-M   'P 1'
#
loop_
_entity.id
_entity.type
_entity.pdbx_description
1 polymer ?
#
loop_
_entity_poly.entity_id
_entity_poly.type
_entity_poly.pdbx_seq_one_letter_code
_entity_poly.pdbx_strand_id
1 'polypeptide(L)'
;MAISFPQSTQVIRSDRLMPTALLAVIAALLMISWGIWGWFSRMPLISPCSEARVTADGMVSARCPVAVDASTAVEILRPGTPGPPIRAVVNRIADRFTTDLAAGLIEVTPDDGTRLAPDTPVTVRVITGTIAPLAYLMHGGVVPQPATPPALAP
;
A
#
# COMPACT_ATOMS: atom_id res chain seq x y z
N MET A 1 67.39 48.28 -25.07
CA MET A 1 67.09 47.10 -24.23
C MET A 1 65.58 47.02 -24.09
N ALA A 2 64.97 45.95 -24.61
CA ALA A 2 63.52 45.72 -24.51
C ALA A 2 63.28 44.62 -23.47
N ILE A 3 62.46 44.91 -22.47
CA ILE A 3 62.04 43.94 -21.47
C ILE A 3 60.83 43.23 -22.05
N SER A 4 61.01 41.99 -22.49
CA SER A 4 59.91 41.12 -22.93
C SER A 4 59.38 40.32 -21.75
N PHE A 5 58.10 40.51 -21.40
CA PHE A 5 57.40 39.67 -20.43
C PHE A 5 56.72 38.51 -21.16
N PRO A 6 56.78 37.27 -20.64
CA PRO A 6 56.08 36.15 -21.25
C PRO A 6 54.57 36.26 -20.99
N GLN A 7 53.79 36.34 -22.07
CA GLN A 7 52.33 36.21 -22.03
C GLN A 7 51.97 34.77 -21.66
N SER A 8 51.85 34.51 -20.37
CA SER A 8 51.31 33.27 -19.80
C SER A 8 49.84 33.49 -19.42
N THR A 9 48.96 33.61 -20.42
CA THR A 9 47.51 33.50 -20.22
C THR A 9 47.07 32.14 -20.73
N GLN A 10 47.28 31.09 -19.91
CA GLN A 10 46.53 29.86 -20.07
C GLN A 10 45.07 30.15 -19.76
N VAL A 11 44.25 30.32 -20.80
CA VAL A 11 42.79 30.27 -20.69
C VAL A 11 42.44 28.83 -20.34
N ILE A 12 42.15 28.57 -19.07
CA ILE A 12 41.53 27.32 -18.61
C ILE A 12 40.13 27.32 -19.22
N ARG A 13 40.02 26.78 -20.44
CA ARG A 13 38.74 26.61 -21.13
C ARG A 13 38.01 25.45 -20.46
N SER A 14 37.12 25.77 -19.53
CA SER A 14 36.27 24.84 -18.78
C SER A 14 35.15 24.20 -19.61
N ASP A 15 35.35 24.02 -20.92
CA ASP A 15 34.30 23.59 -21.86
C ASP A 15 33.97 22.09 -21.77
N ARG A 16 34.75 21.28 -21.04
CA ARG A 16 34.50 19.83 -20.93
C ARG A 16 33.60 19.41 -19.77
N LEU A 17 33.34 20.27 -18.78
CA LEU A 17 32.53 19.94 -17.60
C LEU A 17 31.03 20.23 -17.78
N MET A 18 30.68 21.14 -18.69
CA MET A 18 29.29 21.52 -18.97
C MET A 18 28.38 20.39 -19.46
N PRO A 19 28.77 19.55 -20.45
CA PRO A 19 27.86 18.51 -20.96
C PRO A 19 27.63 17.37 -19.94
N THR A 20 28.65 17.03 -19.15
CA THR A 20 28.52 16.00 -18.10
C THR A 20 27.65 16.46 -16.94
N ALA A 21 27.75 17.73 -16.54
CA ALA A 21 26.89 18.29 -15.50
C ALA A 21 25.43 18.34 -15.97
N LEU A 22 25.18 18.73 -17.23
CA LEU A 22 23.84 18.75 -17.80
C LEU A 22 23.22 17.35 -17.86
N LEU A 23 23.96 16.34 -18.32
CA LEU A 23 23.50 14.94 -18.36
C LEU A 23 23.21 14.41 -16.96
N ALA A 24 24.06 14.73 -15.98
CA ALA A 24 23.82 14.33 -14.59
C ALA A 24 22.53 14.95 -14.02
N VAL A 25 22.26 16.22 -14.33
CA VAL A 25 21.01 16.89 -13.91
C VAL A 25 19.79 16.26 -14.57
N ILE A 26 19.84 15.97 -15.87
CA ILE A 26 18.73 15.29 -16.58
C ILE A 26 18.50 13.90 -15.99
N ALA A 27 19.55 13.12 -15.78
CA ALA A 27 19.46 11.80 -15.17
C ALA A 27 18.87 11.88 -13.74
N ALA A 28 19.30 12.86 -12.94
CA ALA A 28 18.76 13.08 -11.60
C ALA A 28 17.27 13.45 -11.64
N LEU A 29 16.85 14.34 -12.54
CA LEU A 29 15.45 14.71 -12.71
C LEU A 29 14.59 13.52 -13.14
N LEU A 30 15.09 12.67 -14.04
CA LEU A 30 14.41 11.45 -14.45
C LEU A 30 14.26 10.48 -13.27
N MET A 31 15.31 10.26 -12.49
CA MET A 31 15.27 9.39 -11.30
C MET A 31 14.31 9.92 -10.22
N ILE A 32 14.31 11.23 -9.97
CA ILE A 32 13.39 11.87 -9.01
C ILE A 32 11.95 11.75 -9.49
N SER A 33 11.69 12.09 -10.76
CA SER A 33 10.34 12.02 -11.35
C SER A 33 9.82 10.58 -11.32
N TRP A 34 10.68 9.60 -11.62
CA TRP A 34 10.34 8.20 -11.55
C TRP A 34 10.07 7.73 -10.11
N GLY A 35 10.89 8.16 -9.15
CA GLY A 35 10.70 7.85 -7.73
C GLY A 35 9.39 8.43 -7.18
N ILE A 36 9.08 9.68 -7.52
CA ILE A 36 7.83 10.35 -7.16
C ILE A 36 6.65 9.59 -7.77
N TRP A 37 6.70 9.29 -9.07
CA TRP A 37 5.64 8.54 -9.73
C TRP A 37 5.43 7.15 -9.12
N GLY A 38 6.51 6.42 -8.82
CA GLY A 38 6.45 5.13 -8.15
C GLY A 38 5.90 5.19 -6.72
N TRP A 39 6.09 6.31 -6.02
CA TRP A 39 5.54 6.53 -4.68
C TRP A 39 4.03 6.81 -4.70
N PHE A 40 3.58 7.73 -5.57
CA PHE A 40 2.18 8.13 -5.65
C PHE A 40 1.28 7.11 -6.36
N SER A 41 1.86 6.24 -7.19
CA SER A 41 1.11 5.22 -7.91
C SER A 41 0.83 3.96 -7.10
N ARG A 42 1.23 3.91 -5.82
CA ARG A 42 0.95 2.78 -4.93
C ARG A 42 -0.56 2.56 -4.79
N MET A 43 -1.01 1.36 -5.14
CA MET A 43 -2.42 0.96 -5.06
C MET A 43 -2.66 0.13 -3.80
N PRO A 44 -3.79 0.31 -3.09
CA PRO A 44 -4.12 -0.50 -1.93
C PRO A 44 -4.40 -1.95 -2.36
N LEU A 45 -3.82 -2.90 -1.62
CA LEU A 45 -4.06 -4.33 -1.76
C LEU A 45 -5.30 -4.70 -0.94
N ILE A 46 -6.41 -4.91 -1.65
CA ILE A 46 -7.70 -5.18 -1.03
C ILE A 46 -7.97 -6.69 -1.06
N SER A 47 -8.22 -7.26 0.12
CA SER A 47 -8.66 -8.66 0.26
C SER A 47 -10.12 -8.70 0.75
N PRO A 48 -11.07 -9.27 -0.02
CA PRO A 48 -12.44 -9.39 0.42
C PRO A 48 -12.59 -10.49 1.48
N CYS A 49 -13.36 -10.21 2.52
CA CYS A 49 -13.71 -11.19 3.55
C CYS A 49 -15.05 -11.87 3.21
N SER A 50 -15.18 -13.14 3.58
CA SER A 50 -16.39 -13.94 3.44
C SER A 50 -17.24 -13.89 4.71
N GLU A 51 -18.48 -14.38 4.62
CA GLU A 51 -19.36 -14.59 5.80
C GLU A 51 -19.60 -13.32 6.62
N ALA A 52 -19.64 -12.16 5.98
CA ALA A 52 -19.89 -10.89 6.64
C ALA A 52 -21.34 -10.81 7.15
N ARG A 53 -21.52 -10.66 8.46
CA ARG A 53 -22.81 -10.57 9.15
C ARG A 53 -22.79 -9.48 10.20
N VAL A 54 -23.88 -8.72 10.29
CA VAL A 54 -24.09 -7.72 11.34
C VAL A 54 -24.71 -8.40 12.55
N THR A 55 -24.07 -8.30 13.71
CA THR A 55 -24.57 -8.84 14.99
C THR A 55 -25.72 -7.98 15.53
N ALA A 56 -26.46 -8.51 16.51
CA ALA A 56 -27.53 -7.78 17.18
C ALA A 56 -27.05 -6.49 17.86
N ASP A 57 -25.77 -6.45 18.27
CA ASP A 57 -25.14 -5.30 18.90
C ASP A 57 -24.69 -4.21 17.89
N GLY A 58 -24.87 -4.46 16.59
CA GLY A 58 -24.48 -3.56 15.51
C GLY A 58 -23.00 -3.66 15.10
N MET A 59 -22.29 -4.70 15.56
CA MET A 59 -20.92 -5.01 15.11
C MET A 59 -20.97 -5.85 13.82
N VAL A 60 -19.93 -5.80 13.01
CA VAL A 60 -19.82 -6.65 11.82
C VAL A 60 -18.81 -7.76 12.08
N SER A 61 -19.29 -8.99 12.08
CA SER A 61 -18.44 -10.18 12.05
C SER A 61 -18.13 -10.56 10.62
N ALA A 62 -16.88 -10.83 10.27
CA ALA A 62 -16.49 -11.30 8.95
C ALA A 62 -15.29 -12.24 9.02
N ARG A 63 -15.21 -13.19 8.11
CA ARG A 63 -14.10 -14.15 8.03
C ARG A 63 -13.14 -13.75 6.93
N CYS A 64 -11.90 -13.43 7.30
CA CYS A 64 -10.91 -12.94 6.35
C CYS A 64 -9.88 -14.02 6.01
N PRO A 65 -9.47 -14.16 4.74
CA PRO A 65 -8.50 -15.16 4.29
C PRO A 65 -7.05 -14.76 4.58
N VAL A 66 -6.84 -13.68 5.31
CA VAL A 66 -5.54 -13.08 5.61
C VAL A 66 -5.44 -12.80 7.09
N ALA A 67 -4.20 -12.78 7.60
CA ALA A 67 -3.91 -12.30 8.94
C ALA A 67 -4.34 -10.83 9.06
N VAL A 68 -5.16 -10.51 10.05
CA VAL A 68 -5.59 -9.14 10.35
C VAL A 68 -5.14 -8.81 11.76
N ASP A 69 -4.57 -7.63 11.96
CA ASP A 69 -4.24 -7.09 13.28
C ASP A 69 -5.13 -5.89 13.64
N ALA A 70 -5.02 -5.40 14.87
CA ALA A 70 -5.82 -4.25 15.33
C ALA A 70 -5.49 -2.94 14.60
N SER A 71 -4.32 -2.85 13.96
CA SER A 71 -3.88 -1.70 13.17
C SER A 71 -4.27 -1.78 11.69
N THR A 72 -4.80 -2.90 11.24
CA THR A 72 -5.12 -3.13 9.84
C THR A 72 -6.33 -2.30 9.46
N ALA A 73 -6.24 -1.55 8.37
CA ALA A 73 -7.36 -0.77 7.88
C ALA A 73 -8.44 -1.69 7.30
N VAL A 74 -9.67 -1.56 7.80
CA VAL A 74 -10.83 -2.33 7.36
C VAL A 74 -11.92 -1.40 6.82
N GLU A 75 -12.57 -1.81 5.75
CA GLU A 75 -13.65 -1.10 5.10
C GLU A 75 -14.91 -1.98 5.04
N ILE A 76 -16.06 -1.40 5.38
CA ILE A 76 -17.37 -2.01 5.26
C ILE A 76 -18.09 -1.36 4.07
N LEU A 77 -18.53 -2.19 3.12
CA LEU A 77 -19.32 -1.78 1.99
C LEU A 77 -20.76 -2.26 2.13
N ARG A 78 -21.69 -1.37 1.79
CA ARG A 78 -23.12 -1.70 1.69
C ARG A 78 -23.48 -1.96 0.22
N PRO A 79 -23.76 -3.21 -0.18
CA PRO A 79 -24.19 -3.50 -1.54
C PRO A 79 -25.46 -2.71 -1.87
N GLY A 80 -25.49 -2.10 -3.06
CA GLY A 80 -26.63 -1.33 -3.53
C GLY A 80 -26.77 0.09 -2.95
N THR A 81 -25.90 0.51 -2.03
CA THR A 81 -25.91 1.89 -1.51
C THR A 81 -24.76 2.68 -2.15
N PRO A 82 -25.04 3.69 -3.00
CA PRO A 82 -23.99 4.56 -3.51
C PRO A 82 -23.44 5.40 -2.37
N GLY A 83 -22.13 5.28 -2.12
CA GLY A 83 -21.44 6.00 -1.07
C GLY A 83 -20.01 5.55 -0.90
N PRO A 84 -19.17 6.32 -0.20
CA PRO A 84 -17.84 5.88 0.17
C PRO A 84 -17.92 4.65 1.09
N PRO A 85 -16.91 3.76 1.04
CA PRO A 85 -16.79 2.69 2.02
C PRO A 85 -16.70 3.28 3.44
N ILE A 86 -17.33 2.60 4.39
CA ILE A 86 -17.30 2.99 5.81
C ILE A 86 -16.02 2.42 6.41
N ARG A 87 -15.21 3.27 7.04
CA ARG A 87 -14.02 2.78 7.76
C ARG A 87 -14.45 2.08 9.03
N ALA A 88 -13.77 0.98 9.35
CA ALA A 88 -14.06 0.18 10.52
C ALA A 88 -12.79 -0.15 11.29
N VAL A 89 -12.96 -0.25 12.61
CA VAL A 89 -11.89 -0.61 13.55
C VAL A 89 -12.12 -2.05 14.00
N VAL A 90 -11.05 -2.83 14.05
CA VAL A 90 -11.06 -4.21 14.56
C VAL A 90 -11.13 -4.16 16.08
N ASN A 91 -12.26 -4.56 16.65
CA ASN A 91 -12.43 -4.63 18.10
C ASN A 91 -11.89 -5.94 18.66
N ARG A 92 -12.19 -7.04 17.96
CA ARG A 92 -11.86 -8.38 18.41
C ARG A 92 -11.52 -9.26 17.23
N ILE A 93 -10.54 -10.13 17.45
CA ILE A 93 -10.18 -11.21 16.52
C ILE A 93 -10.53 -12.50 17.24
N ALA A 94 -11.66 -13.09 16.89
CA ALA A 94 -12.10 -14.38 17.39
C ALA A 94 -11.45 -15.47 16.51
N ASP A 95 -10.99 -16.55 17.15
CA ASP A 95 -10.23 -17.63 16.51
C ASP A 95 -8.93 -17.16 15.81
N ARG A 96 -7.94 -16.78 16.62
CA ARG A 96 -6.54 -17.06 16.24
C ARG A 96 -6.39 -18.58 16.33
N PHE A 97 -6.59 -19.31 15.23
CA PHE A 97 -6.23 -20.74 15.22
C PHE A 97 -4.80 -20.85 15.71
N THR A 98 -4.63 -21.67 16.75
CA THR A 98 -3.52 -21.67 17.72
C THR A 98 -2.14 -22.00 17.17
N THR A 99 -1.96 -22.04 15.87
CA THR A 99 -0.67 -22.38 15.24
C THR A 99 -0.41 -21.74 13.88
N ASP A 100 -1.35 -21.01 13.28
CA ASP A 100 -1.10 -20.39 11.96
C ASP A 100 -1.93 -19.11 11.77
N LEU A 101 -1.26 -18.01 11.45
CA LEU A 101 -1.84 -16.67 11.22
C LEU A 101 -2.81 -16.58 10.01
N ALA A 102 -3.24 -17.70 9.42
CA ALA A 102 -3.70 -17.73 8.04
C ALA A 102 -5.16 -17.31 7.79
N ALA A 103 -6.07 -17.35 8.78
CA ALA A 103 -7.45 -16.88 8.59
C ALA A 103 -8.15 -16.70 9.94
N GLY A 104 -8.73 -15.52 10.20
CA GLY A 104 -9.40 -15.20 11.45
C GLY A 104 -10.82 -14.67 11.26
N LEU A 105 -11.69 -14.93 12.23
CA LEU A 105 -12.97 -14.24 12.35
C LEU A 105 -12.70 -12.89 13.01
N ILE A 106 -13.01 -11.79 12.31
CA ILE A 106 -12.85 -10.45 12.85
C ILE A 106 -14.22 -9.87 13.21
N GLU A 107 -14.28 -9.19 14.35
CA GLU A 107 -15.40 -8.36 14.75
C GLU A 107 -14.96 -6.89 14.64
N VAL A 108 -15.64 -6.14 13.78
CA VAL A 108 -15.33 -4.74 13.50
C VAL A 108 -16.51 -3.83 13.82
N THR A 109 -16.22 -2.61 14.24
CA THR A 109 -17.23 -1.56 14.44
C THR A 109 -16.93 -0.40 13.49
N PRO A 110 -17.97 0.21 12.89
CA PRO A 110 -17.82 1.45 12.12
C PRO A 110 -17.15 2.56 12.95
N ASP A 111 -16.11 3.17 12.41
CA ASP A 111 -15.33 4.24 13.06
C ASP A 111 -16.14 5.52 13.23
N ASP A 112 -17.12 5.74 12.35
CA ASP A 112 -18.03 6.90 12.39
C ASP A 112 -19.12 6.78 13.46
N GLY A 113 -19.09 5.72 14.29
CA GLY A 113 -20.08 5.45 15.33
C GLY A 113 -21.46 5.07 14.78
N THR A 114 -21.58 4.85 13.46
CA THR A 114 -22.83 4.38 12.88
C THR A 114 -23.11 2.94 13.33
N ARG A 115 -24.34 2.70 13.78
CA ARG A 115 -24.83 1.34 14.05
C ARG A 115 -25.54 0.83 12.82
N LEU A 116 -25.03 -0.26 12.26
CA LEU A 116 -25.69 -0.95 11.17
C LEU A 116 -26.86 -1.75 11.76
N ALA A 117 -27.99 -1.75 11.05
CA ALA A 117 -29.12 -2.57 11.45
C ALA A 117 -28.74 -4.06 11.37
N PRO A 118 -29.21 -4.91 12.30
CA PRO A 118 -28.98 -6.35 12.22
C PRO A 118 -29.47 -6.90 10.88
N ASP A 119 -28.79 -7.93 10.38
CA ASP A 119 -29.06 -8.58 9.09
C ASP A 119 -28.92 -7.68 7.84
N THR A 120 -28.34 -6.49 7.97
CA THR A 120 -28.01 -5.66 6.79
C THR A 120 -26.96 -6.39 5.94
N PRO A 121 -27.17 -6.58 4.64
CA PRO A 121 -26.15 -7.17 3.78
C PRO A 121 -24.94 -6.23 3.75
N VAL A 122 -23.76 -6.75 4.05
CA VAL A 122 -22.51 -5.99 4.04
C VAL A 122 -21.39 -6.82 3.44
N THR A 123 -20.39 -6.15 2.89
CA THR A 123 -19.15 -6.77 2.44
C THR A 123 -18.00 -6.12 3.17
N VAL A 124 -17.20 -6.93 3.85
CA VAL A 124 -16.00 -6.44 4.56
C VAL A 124 -14.79 -6.62 3.65
N ARG A 125 -13.97 -5.58 3.55
CA ARG A 125 -12.73 -5.56 2.79
C ARG A 125 -11.60 -5.14 3.71
N VAL A 126 -10.49 -5.85 3.64
CA VAL A 126 -9.30 -5.56 4.44
C VAL A 126 -8.22 -5.03 3.53
N ILE A 127 -7.60 -3.91 3.92
CA ILE A 127 -6.46 -3.33 3.22
C ILE A 127 -5.20 -3.93 3.84
N THR A 128 -4.57 -4.85 3.13
CA THR A 128 -3.42 -5.64 3.62
C THR A 128 -2.08 -4.95 3.35
N GLY A 129 -2.06 -3.92 2.52
CA GLY A 129 -0.84 -3.18 2.18
C GLY A 129 -1.01 -2.33 0.94
N THR A 130 0.11 -1.93 0.36
CA THR A 130 0.14 -1.23 -0.93
C THR A 130 1.12 -1.91 -1.88
N ILE A 131 0.78 -1.97 -3.17
CA ILE A 131 1.63 -2.52 -4.23
C ILE A 131 1.97 -1.46 -5.26
N ALA A 132 3.20 -1.48 -5.76
CA ALA A 132 3.60 -0.65 -6.89
C ALA A 132 2.92 -1.16 -8.18
N PRO A 133 2.45 -0.29 -9.08
CA PRO A 133 1.74 -0.72 -10.29
C PRO A 133 2.57 -1.64 -11.18
N LEU A 134 3.86 -1.39 -11.28
CA LEU A 134 4.76 -2.23 -12.06
C LEU A 134 4.81 -3.66 -11.50
N ALA A 135 4.86 -3.81 -10.17
CA ALA A 135 4.83 -5.12 -9.53
C ALA A 135 3.50 -5.83 -9.78
N TYR A 136 2.37 -5.10 -9.75
CA TYR A 136 1.05 -5.66 -10.10
C TYR A 136 0.98 -6.13 -11.57
N LEU A 137 1.53 -5.36 -12.51
CA LEU A 137 1.59 -5.72 -13.92
C LEU A 137 2.50 -6.94 -14.16
N MET A 138 3.64 -7.02 -13.48
CA MET A 138 4.55 -8.17 -13.56
C MET A 138 3.93 -9.49 -13.06
N HIS A 139 2.95 -9.41 -12.14
CA HIS A 139 2.19 -10.57 -11.68
C HIS A 139 0.93 -10.83 -12.52
N GLY A 140 0.82 -10.22 -13.71
CA GLY A 140 -0.30 -10.44 -14.62
C GLY A 140 -1.64 -9.91 -14.10
N GLY A 141 -1.61 -8.90 -13.22
CA GLY A 141 -2.80 -8.38 -12.56
C GLY A 141 -3.37 -9.32 -11.49
N VAL A 142 -2.65 -10.37 -11.13
CA VAL A 142 -2.96 -11.19 -9.96
C VAL A 142 -2.32 -10.51 -8.76
N VAL A 143 -3.14 -10.14 -7.78
CA VAL A 143 -2.63 -9.66 -6.49
C VAL A 143 -1.82 -10.80 -5.86
N PRO A 144 -0.50 -10.64 -5.64
CA PRO A 144 0.29 -11.68 -4.99
C PRO A 144 -0.29 -11.89 -3.58
N GLN A 145 -0.83 -13.08 -3.34
CA GLN A 145 -1.17 -13.50 -1.99
C GLN A 145 0.12 -13.48 -1.16
N PRO A 146 0.11 -12.88 0.04
CA PRO A 146 1.26 -12.99 0.93
C PRO A 146 1.58 -14.47 1.11
N ALA A 147 2.84 -14.82 0.88
CA ALA A 147 3.30 -16.20 0.94
C ALA A 147 2.92 -16.78 2.30
N THR A 148 2.16 -17.89 2.28
CA THR A 148 1.86 -18.66 3.49
C THR A 148 3.21 -19.01 4.14
N PRO A 149 3.48 -18.58 5.38
CA PRO A 149 4.73 -18.93 6.03
C PRO A 149 4.86 -20.46 6.07
N PRO A 150 6.07 -21.01 5.88
CA PRO A 150 6.26 -22.45 5.93
C PRO A 150 5.83 -22.96 7.30
N ALA A 151 4.86 -23.88 7.31
CA ALA A 151 4.43 -24.55 8.52
C ALA A 151 5.66 -25.13 9.25
N LEU A 152 5.92 -24.68 10.48
CA LEU A 152 6.95 -25.30 11.30
C LEU A 152 6.58 -26.77 11.51
N ALA A 153 7.44 -27.67 11.03
CA ALA A 153 7.29 -29.10 11.26
C ALA A 153 7.39 -29.40 12.78
N PRO A 154 6.61 -30.38 13.27
CA PRO A 154 6.52 -30.73 14.70
C PRO A 154 7.82 -31.31 15.28
#